data_AF-A0A969EKR6-F1
#
_entry.id   AF-A0A969EKR6-F1
#
_cell.length_a   1.000
_cell.length_b   1.000
_cell.length_c   1.000
_cell.angle_alpha   90.00
_cell.angle_beta   90.00
_cell.angle_gamma   90.00
#
_symmetry.space_group_name_H-M   'P 1'
#
loop_
_entity.id
_entity.type
_entity.pdbx_description
1 polymer ?
#
loop_
_entity_poly.entity_id
_entity_poly.type
_entity_poly.pdbx_seq_one_letter_code
_entity_poly.pdbx_strand_id
1 'polypeptide(L)'
;MPLSEYTGILGTKRAAHLLRRATFGPTINQIETFATLTPAAAILQLFRQPLPDTPPPIDPDTNEPWVITGITDPDKEDSEYQEYFKRWFIGQ
;
A
#
# COMPACT_ATOMS: atom_id res chain seq x y z
N MET A 1 -31.46 -17.32 8.73
CA MET A 1 -30.44 -17.39 9.79
C MET A 1 -29.13 -16.92 9.20
N PRO A 2 -28.44 -15.92 9.78
CA PRO A 2 -27.13 -15.50 9.31
C PRO A 2 -26.08 -16.61 9.55
N LEU A 3 -25.05 -16.65 8.72
CA LEU A 3 -23.89 -17.51 8.95
C LEU A 3 -23.12 -17.03 10.18
N SER A 4 -22.67 -17.98 11.01
CA SER A 4 -21.78 -17.70 12.13
C SER A 4 -20.37 -17.36 11.63
N GLU A 5 -19.69 -16.45 12.34
CA GLU A 5 -18.31 -16.09 12.05
C GLU A 5 -17.37 -17.30 12.23
N TYR A 6 -16.36 -17.40 11.36
CA TYR A 6 -15.32 -18.41 11.46
C TYR A 6 -14.08 -17.85 12.17
N THR A 7 -13.67 -18.48 13.28
CA THR A 7 -12.55 -18.01 14.11
C THR A 7 -11.37 -18.99 14.20
N GLY A 8 -11.50 -20.18 13.62
CA GLY A 8 -10.43 -21.20 13.63
C GLY A 8 -9.29 -20.91 12.64
N ILE A 9 -8.25 -21.73 12.66
CA ILE A 9 -7.16 -21.66 11.68
C ILE A 9 -7.66 -21.93 10.25
N LEU A 10 -7.17 -21.18 9.28
CA LEU A 10 -7.66 -21.25 7.90
C LEU A 10 -7.46 -22.63 7.27
N GLY A 11 -6.31 -23.26 7.54
CA GLY A 11 -5.85 -24.42 6.79
C GLY A 11 -5.61 -24.10 5.31
N THR A 12 -5.03 -25.05 4.58
CA THR A 12 -4.49 -24.82 3.23
C THR A 12 -5.53 -24.31 2.25
N LYS A 13 -6.75 -24.88 2.24
CA LYS A 13 -7.79 -24.53 1.26
C LYS A 13 -8.29 -23.08 1.44
N ARG A 14 -8.57 -22.67 2.67
CA ARG A 14 -9.10 -21.32 2.94
C ARG A 14 -8.01 -20.27 2.82
N ALA A 15 -6.79 -20.57 3.26
CA ALA A 15 -5.63 -19.69 3.04
C ALA A 15 -5.37 -19.46 1.55
N ALA A 16 -5.34 -20.53 0.74
CA ALA A 16 -5.17 -20.41 -0.71
C ALA A 16 -6.30 -19.60 -1.37
N HIS A 17 -7.55 -19.83 -0.95
CA HIS A 17 -8.68 -19.05 -1.47
C HIS A 17 -8.55 -17.56 -1.12
N LEU A 18 -8.31 -17.24 0.16
CA LEU A 18 -8.14 -15.87 0.63
C LEU A 18 -7.03 -15.16 -0.16
N LEU A 19 -5.84 -15.76 -0.23
CA LEU A 19 -4.69 -15.15 -0.87
C LEU A 19 -4.88 -14.95 -2.38
N ARG A 20 -5.52 -15.88 -3.10
CA ARG A 20 -5.83 -15.72 -4.54
C ARG A 20 -6.81 -14.58 -4.82
N ARG A 21 -7.62 -14.18 -3.83
CA ARG A 21 -8.59 -13.09 -3.95
C ARG A 21 -8.01 -11.76 -3.46
N ALA A 22 -7.07 -11.79 -2.52
CA ALA A 22 -6.49 -10.60 -1.90
C ALA A 22 -5.15 -10.16 -2.51
N THR A 23 -4.51 -10.99 -3.34
CA THR A 23 -3.16 -10.74 -3.88
C THR A 23 -3.06 -11.12 -5.36
N PHE A 24 -1.98 -10.73 -6.04
CA PHE A 24 -1.69 -11.05 -7.44
C PHE A 24 -1.13 -12.46 -7.67
N GLY A 25 -1.55 -13.44 -6.86
CA GLY A 25 -1.11 -14.83 -6.96
C GLY A 25 -0.12 -15.23 -5.87
N PRO A 26 -0.55 -16.02 -4.87
CA PRO A 26 0.32 -16.44 -3.79
C PRO A 26 1.23 -17.60 -4.16
N THR A 27 2.42 -17.63 -3.55
CA THR A 27 3.31 -18.79 -3.57
C THR A 27 2.83 -19.88 -2.61
N ILE A 28 3.34 -21.11 -2.78
CA ILE A 28 3.03 -22.23 -1.87
C ILE A 28 3.43 -21.88 -0.42
N ASN A 29 4.62 -21.33 -0.22
CA ASN A 29 5.10 -20.94 1.13
C ASN A 29 4.20 -19.89 1.79
N GLN A 30 3.68 -18.93 1.03
CA GLN A 30 2.72 -17.95 1.55
C GLN A 30 1.41 -18.63 1.96
N ILE A 31 0.92 -19.59 1.18
CA ILE A 31 -0.28 -20.38 1.53
C ILE A 31 -0.04 -21.19 2.80
N GLU A 32 1.11 -21.86 2.93
CA GLU A 32 1.46 -22.65 4.11
C GLU A 32 1.56 -21.77 5.37
N THR A 33 2.16 -20.60 5.24
CA THR A 33 2.22 -19.60 6.33
C THR A 33 0.80 -19.20 6.76
N PHE A 34 -0.03 -18.79 5.81
CA PHE A 34 -1.40 -18.33 6.10
C PHE A 34 -2.34 -19.46 6.55
N ALA A 35 -2.04 -20.72 6.21
CA ALA A 35 -2.83 -21.87 6.66
C ALA A 35 -2.82 -22.02 8.19
N THR A 36 -1.79 -21.52 8.86
CA THR A 36 -1.66 -21.54 10.33
C THR A 36 -2.36 -20.38 11.03
N LEU A 37 -2.83 -19.38 10.28
CA LEU A 37 -3.44 -18.17 10.84
C LEU A 37 -4.95 -18.30 10.99
N THR A 38 -5.52 -17.56 11.95
CA THR A 38 -6.95 -17.26 11.96
C THR A 38 -7.28 -16.20 10.90
N PRO A 39 -8.54 -16.06 10.46
CA PRO A 39 -8.94 -15.00 9.54
C PRO A 39 -8.55 -13.60 10.01
N ALA A 40 -8.73 -13.31 11.30
CA ALA A 40 -8.37 -12.01 11.88
C ALA A 40 -6.87 -11.72 11.75
N ALA A 41 -6.01 -12.68 12.07
CA ALA A 41 -4.56 -12.54 11.94
C ALA A 41 -4.12 -12.39 10.46
N ALA A 42 -4.72 -13.17 9.56
CA ALA A 42 -4.45 -13.08 8.12
C ALA A 42 -4.82 -11.70 7.55
N ILE A 43 -5.96 -11.12 7.96
CA ILE A 43 -6.39 -9.77 7.55
C ILE A 43 -5.39 -8.71 8.04
N LEU A 44 -4.95 -8.80 9.29
CA LEU A 44 -3.92 -7.90 9.83
C LEU A 44 -2.64 -7.97 9.01
N GLN A 45 -2.19 -9.18 8.67
CA GLN A 45 -0.97 -9.37 7.90
C GLN A 45 -1.09 -8.86 6.46
N LEU A 46 -2.26 -9.01 5.82
CA LEU A 46 -2.48 -8.55 4.44
C LEU A 46 -2.61 -7.03 4.31
N PHE A 47 -3.31 -6.39 5.25
CA PHE A 47 -3.80 -5.02 5.06
C PHE A 47 -3.34 -4.01 6.11
N ARG A 48 -2.72 -4.45 7.21
CA ARG A 48 -2.20 -3.56 8.25
C ARG A 48 -0.67 -3.60 8.33
N GLN A 49 -0.04 -3.65 7.17
CA GLN A 49 1.39 -3.41 7.03
C GLN A 49 1.60 -1.88 7.07
N PRO A 50 2.43 -1.32 7.96
CA PRO A 50 2.81 0.08 7.87
C PRO A 50 3.56 0.30 6.55
N LEU A 51 3.03 1.19 5.71
CA LEU A 51 3.77 1.67 4.54
C LEU A 51 4.76 2.74 5.03
N PRO A 52 5.98 2.78 4.50
CA PRO A 52 6.89 3.87 4.79
C PRO A 52 6.27 5.20 4.33
N ASP A 53 6.52 6.27 5.08
CA ASP A 53 6.11 7.61 4.65
C ASP A 53 6.83 7.96 3.35
N THR A 54 6.08 8.50 2.40
CA THR A 54 6.62 8.91 1.12
C THR A 54 7.34 10.25 1.29
N PRO A 55 8.57 10.42 0.77
CA PRO A 55 9.25 11.71 0.83
C PRO A 55 8.42 12.75 0.08
N PRO A 56 8.37 14.01 0.54
CA PRO A 56 7.63 15.06 -0.14
C PRO A 56 8.16 15.27 -1.56
N PRO A 57 7.32 15.74 -2.48
CA PRO A 57 7.75 16.01 -3.84
C PRO A 57 8.76 17.18 -3.85
N ILE A 58 9.80 17.05 -4.67
CA ILE A 58 10.93 17.99 -4.75
C ILE A 58 10.87 18.85 -6.02
N ASP A 59 11.21 20.12 -5.90
CA ASP A 59 11.40 20.98 -7.05
C ASP A 59 12.73 20.59 -7.73
N PRO A 60 12.74 20.25 -9.04
CA PRO A 60 13.97 19.86 -9.74
C PRO A 60 15.08 20.92 -9.74
N ASP A 61 14.74 22.21 -9.61
CA ASP A 61 15.72 23.30 -9.76
C ASP A 61 16.37 23.66 -8.43
N THR A 62 15.62 23.58 -7.33
CA THR A 62 16.12 23.87 -5.98
C THR A 62 16.47 22.61 -5.19
N ASN A 63 15.96 21.46 -5.62
CA ASN A 63 16.05 20.18 -4.93
C ASN A 63 15.44 20.20 -3.51
N GLU A 64 14.54 21.15 -3.25
CA GLU A 64 13.85 21.36 -1.99
C GLU A 64 12.36 21.00 -2.12
N PRO A 65 11.68 20.57 -1.03
CA PRO A 65 10.26 20.24 -1.07
C PRO A 65 9.38 21.49 -1.07
N TRP A 66 8.91 21.89 -2.26
CA TRP A 66 8.10 23.10 -2.45
C TRP A 66 6.76 23.08 -1.69
N VAL A 67 6.21 21.90 -1.40
CA VAL A 67 4.97 21.77 -0.61
C VAL A 67 5.15 22.14 0.86
N ILE A 68 6.40 22.21 1.35
CA ILE A 68 6.75 22.60 2.72
C ILE A 68 7.28 24.03 2.74
N THR A 69 8.17 24.37 1.82
CA THR A 69 8.86 25.67 1.77
C THR A 69 8.04 26.75 1.06
N GLY A 70 7.05 26.36 0.25
CA GLY A 70 6.34 27.24 -0.68
C GLY A 70 6.95 27.20 -2.09
N ILE A 71 6.41 28.00 -3.01
CA ILE A 71 6.98 28.19 -4.34
C ILE A 71 8.37 28.82 -4.20
N THR A 72 9.41 28.10 -4.63
CA THR A 72 10.80 28.53 -4.48
C THR A 72 11.36 29.22 -5.71
N ASP A 73 10.80 28.94 -6.88
CA ASP A 73 11.23 29.52 -8.16
C ASP A 73 10.20 30.56 -8.65
N PRO A 74 10.57 31.85 -8.75
CA PRO A 74 9.66 32.89 -9.22
C PRO A 74 9.32 32.80 -10.72
N ASP A 75 10.10 32.06 -11.52
CA ASP A 75 9.88 31.88 -12.95
C ASP A 75 8.95 30.70 -13.26
N LYS A 76 8.65 29.85 -12.25
CA LYS A 76 7.74 28.71 -12.40
C LYS A 76 6.29 29.08 -12.15
N GLU A 77 5.46 28.64 -13.07
CA GLU A 77 4.01 28.70 -12.91
C GLU A 77 3.49 27.55 -12.04
N ASP A 78 2.34 27.76 -11.38
CA ASP A 78 1.65 26.74 -10.60
C ASP A 78 1.34 25.47 -11.43
N SER A 79 1.13 25.62 -12.74
CA SER A 79 0.86 24.53 -13.67
C SER A 79 2.01 23.51 -13.74
N GLU A 80 3.26 23.96 -13.60
CA GLU A 80 4.45 23.10 -13.60
C GLU A 80 4.56 22.31 -12.30
N TYR A 81 4.36 22.97 -11.16
CA TYR A 81 4.33 22.31 -9.85
C TYR A 81 3.22 21.26 -9.76
N GLN A 82 2.05 21.51 -10.35
CA GLN A 82 0.99 20.52 -10.46
C GLN A 82 1.41 19.29 -11.28
N GLU A 83 2.17 19.49 -12.36
CA GLU A 83 2.67 18.39 -13.19
C GLU A 83 3.74 17.56 -12.46
N TYR A 84 4.65 18.21 -11.74
CA TYR A 84 5.62 17.51 -10.89
C TYR A 84 4.95 16.74 -9.76
N PHE A 85 3.93 17.30 -9.13
CA PHE A 85 3.13 16.61 -8.13
C PHE A 85 2.49 15.34 -8.70
N LYS A 86 1.86 15.42 -9.88
CA LYS A 86 1.23 14.25 -10.53
C LYS A 86 2.24 13.14 -10.80
N ARG A 87 3.42 13.49 -11.32
CA ARG A 87 4.50 12.52 -11.61
C ARG A 87 5.02 11.86 -10.35
N TRP A 88 5.27 12.65 -9.30
CA TRP A 88 5.64 12.14 -7.98
C TRP A 88 4.57 11.20 -7.43
N PHE A 89 3.29 11.57 -7.54
CA PHE A 89 2.17 10.79 -7.01
C PHE A 89 2.03 9.42 -7.69
N ILE A 90 2.23 9.36 -9.02
CA ILE A 90 2.24 8.09 -9.77
C ILE A 90 3.44 7.21 -9.40
N GLY A 91 4.56 7.82 -8.99
CA GLY A 91 5.76 7.11 -8.57
C GLY A 91 5.74 6.57 -7.13
N GLN A 92 4.67 6.83 -6.36
CA GLN A 92 4.45 6.26 -5.02
C GLN A 92 3.82 4.86 -5.11
#